data_AF-A0A1V4QR20-F1
#
_entry.id   AF-A0A1V4QR20-F1
#
_cell.length_a   1.000
_cell.length_b   1.000
_cell.length_c   1.000
_cell.angle_alpha   90.00
_cell.angle_beta   90.00
_cell.angle_gamma   90.00
#
_symmetry.space_group_name_H-M   'P 1'
#
loop_
_entity.id
_entity.type
_entity.pdbx_description
1 polymer ?
#
loop_
_entity_poly.entity_id
_entity_poly.type
_entity_poly.pdbx_seq_one_letter_code
_entity_poly.pdbx_strand_id
1 'polypeptide(L)'
;MPRPRSVCATRCWRCWPGAAGRDLPKRLWPPWPASATRPCGWPCWGRWDGLNTTEFYARGSAIEILHRRLPEGLLKRSLSALKPRTDAVRAIQLFIHDFDYVPANGRELLGTVVAFAGGKARFTQAAALASAWRSRYGYRFNIRDLHLLRHLVRDPVRNTRMSREQMVLEVARAIARRRAGLGSAGRPGTRRARVGDFQAVKDALSMADLWNLLLLDEMFRRLRVAQAFRNTAGQGRAGPPRPWGGLIAWQGGQFEAKVYRPAGKPAQGRYVPSERMLWDGLRAACFFVGLWRQAGEPDSAGPVPGDLALAKKMNLCGVRVTVLGGERLKVVYFTPGSVVVDLGLFPAR
;
A
#
# COMPACT_ATOMS: atom_id res chain seq x y z
N MET A 1 5.74 45.95 45.87
CA MET A 1 6.45 44.82 45.24
C MET A 1 5.72 44.41 43.97
N PRO A 2 6.29 44.60 42.77
CA PRO A 2 5.62 44.25 41.51
C PRO A 2 5.79 42.76 41.19
N ARG A 3 4.71 42.12 40.73
CA ARG A 3 4.71 40.73 40.24
C ARG A 3 5.51 40.61 38.94
N PRO A 4 6.29 39.53 38.73
CA PRO A 4 6.98 39.32 37.46
C PRO A 4 5.97 38.91 36.38
N ARG A 5 5.96 39.64 35.26
CA ARG A 5 5.28 39.23 34.03
C ARG A 5 6.07 38.10 33.37
N SER A 6 5.48 36.92 33.26
CA SER A 6 6.06 35.78 32.55
C SER A 6 5.96 36.00 31.03
N VAL A 7 7.03 36.49 30.41
CA VAL A 7 7.23 36.48 28.96
C VAL A 7 7.95 35.18 28.60
N CYS A 8 7.21 34.12 28.28
CA CYS A 8 7.78 32.89 27.73
C CYS A 8 6.76 32.12 26.88
N ALA A 9 6.47 32.61 25.68
CA ALA A 9 5.85 31.79 24.61
C ALA A 9 5.91 32.52 23.26
N THR A 10 7.06 32.54 22.60
CA THR A 10 7.11 32.79 21.12
C THR A 10 8.45 32.51 20.44
N ARG A 11 9.56 32.31 21.17
CA ARG A 11 10.91 32.28 20.56
C ARG A 11 11.49 30.92 20.15
N CYS A 12 10.70 29.84 20.12
CA CYS A 12 11.19 28.54 19.58
C CYS A 12 10.77 28.25 18.12
N TRP A 13 10.04 29.15 17.48
CA TRP A 13 9.51 28.94 16.11
C TRP A 13 10.12 29.85 15.05
N ARG A 14 11.04 30.76 15.42
CA ARG A 14 11.77 31.62 14.47
C ARG A 14 13.23 31.18 14.35
N CYS A 15 13.46 30.08 13.63
CA CYS A 15 14.74 29.80 12.99
C CYS A 15 14.48 29.46 11.52
N TRP A 16 14.06 30.46 10.73
CA TRP A 16 14.21 30.50 9.27
C TRP A 16 14.08 31.95 8.80
N PRO A 17 15.15 32.60 8.29
CA PRO A 17 15.03 33.89 7.64
C PRO A 17 14.74 33.68 6.15
N GLY A 18 13.72 34.40 5.64
CA GLY A 18 13.66 34.89 4.26
C GLY A 18 13.35 33.90 3.13
N ALA A 19 12.13 33.94 2.62
CA ALA A 19 11.85 33.80 1.19
C ALA A 19 10.50 34.45 0.86
N ALA A 20 10.49 35.77 0.77
CA ALA A 20 9.52 36.49 -0.05
C ALA A 20 10.04 36.41 -1.48
N GLY A 21 9.35 35.70 -2.36
CA GLY A 21 9.75 35.54 -3.75
C GLY A 21 9.07 34.33 -4.36
N ARG A 22 8.30 34.57 -5.42
CA ARG A 22 7.62 33.53 -6.21
C ARG A 22 8.69 32.61 -6.79
N ASP A 23 8.72 31.36 -6.32
CA ASP A 23 9.10 30.15 -7.05
C ASP A 23 8.99 28.94 -6.12
N LEU A 24 8.17 27.96 -6.51
CA LEU A 24 8.00 26.70 -5.78
C LEU A 24 9.30 25.89 -5.80
N PRO A 25 9.92 25.50 -4.66
CA PRO A 25 11.05 24.61 -4.70
C PRO A 25 10.60 23.14 -4.58
N LYS A 26 10.96 22.38 -5.61
CA LYS A 26 11.15 20.93 -5.62
C LYS A 26 12.14 20.50 -4.52
N ARG A 27 11.70 20.25 -3.28
CA ARG A 27 12.46 19.44 -2.30
C ARG A 27 11.52 18.62 -1.44
N LEU A 28 11.67 17.29 -1.52
CA LEU A 28 11.15 16.34 -0.55
C LEU A 28 11.76 16.67 0.83
N TRP A 29 10.91 17.18 1.72
CA TRP A 29 10.96 17.20 3.20
C TRP A 29 12.32 16.94 3.88
N PRO A 30 12.92 17.93 4.59
CA PRO A 30 14.07 17.65 5.45
C PRO A 30 13.65 16.92 6.74
N PRO A 31 14.53 16.07 7.33
CA PRO A 31 14.28 15.45 8.62
C PRO A 31 14.27 16.49 9.76
N TRP A 32 13.49 16.21 10.79
CA TRP A 32 13.38 17.03 12.00
C TRP A 32 14.73 17.05 12.75
N PRO A 33 15.20 18.19 13.28
CA PRO A 33 16.48 18.25 13.98
C PRO A 33 16.42 17.49 15.32
N ALA A 34 17.45 16.67 15.58
CA ALA A 34 17.58 15.84 16.78
C ALA A 34 17.76 16.64 18.09
N SER A 35 17.98 17.95 18.02
CA SER A 35 18.28 18.82 19.16
C SER A 35 17.06 19.38 19.91
N ALA A 36 15.83 18.96 19.58
CA ALA A 36 14.61 19.40 20.26
C ALA A 36 14.32 18.64 21.59
N THR A 37 15.36 18.20 22.30
CA THR A 37 15.29 17.62 23.65
C THR A 37 15.79 18.65 24.66
N ARG A 38 14.97 19.65 24.98
CA ARG A 38 15.14 20.39 26.23
C ARG A 38 14.39 19.67 27.35
N PRO A 39 14.97 19.58 28.56
CA PRO A 39 14.30 19.05 29.75
C PRO A 39 13.40 20.13 30.33
N CYS A 40 12.34 20.52 29.63
CA CYS A 40 11.22 21.18 30.30
C CYS A 40 10.35 20.07 30.89
N GLY A 41 10.29 19.99 32.22
CA GLY A 41 9.48 19.04 32.99
C GLY A 41 7.95 19.18 32.83
N TRP A 42 7.50 19.79 31.74
CA TRP A 42 6.11 19.77 31.31
C TRP A 42 5.97 18.66 30.29
N PRO A 43 5.08 17.69 30.53
CA PRO A 43 4.96 16.59 29.60
C PRO A 43 4.48 17.16 28.26
N CYS A 44 5.21 16.82 27.21
CA CYS A 44 5.11 17.39 25.86
C CYS A 44 3.77 17.17 25.12
N TRP A 45 2.68 16.92 25.85
CA TRP A 45 1.30 16.74 25.40
C TRP A 45 0.68 17.99 24.74
N GLY A 46 1.30 19.18 24.86
CA GLY A 46 0.90 20.36 24.06
C GLY A 46 1.16 20.23 22.55
N ARG A 47 1.65 19.08 22.07
CA ARG A 47 2.06 18.85 20.67
C ARG A 47 0.90 18.40 19.77
N TRP A 48 -0.27 18.04 20.31
CA TRP A 48 -1.44 17.67 19.51
C TRP A 48 -2.03 18.85 18.73
N ASP A 49 -2.01 20.04 19.35
CA ASP A 49 -2.50 21.25 18.71
C ASP A 49 -1.72 21.57 17.43
N GLY A 50 -0.43 21.25 17.38
CA GLY A 50 0.41 21.40 16.20
C GLY A 50 -0.12 20.62 14.98
N LEU A 51 -0.60 19.38 15.16
CA LEU A 51 -1.22 18.62 14.06
C LEU A 51 -2.48 19.31 13.52
N ASN A 52 -3.15 20.06 14.39
CA ASN A 52 -4.44 20.67 14.16
C ASN A 52 -4.36 22.17 13.82
N THR A 53 -3.17 22.78 13.78
CA THR A 53 -3.03 24.14 13.23
C THR A 53 -3.01 24.08 11.70
N THR A 54 -3.52 25.09 11.01
CA THR A 54 -3.54 25.15 9.53
C THR A 54 -2.14 25.27 8.94
N GLU A 55 -1.25 26.01 9.62
CA GLU A 55 0.12 26.32 9.20
C GLU A 55 1.13 25.16 9.35
N PHE A 56 0.76 24.06 10.01
CA PHE A 56 1.70 22.96 10.24
C PHE A 56 1.74 21.98 9.07
N TYR A 57 2.77 22.05 8.22
CA TYR A 57 2.84 21.20 7.02
C TYR A 57 3.39 19.78 7.28
N ALA A 58 4.17 19.56 8.34
CA ALA A 58 4.84 18.28 8.61
C ALA A 58 3.96 17.21 9.31
N ARG A 59 2.65 17.19 9.02
CA ARG A 59 1.67 16.31 9.68
C ARG A 59 1.99 14.82 9.54
N GLY A 60 2.45 14.40 8.36
CA GLY A 60 2.80 13.00 8.12
C GLY A 60 3.95 12.51 9.00
N SER A 61 5.03 13.27 9.09
CA SER A 61 6.18 12.95 9.95
C SER A 61 5.80 13.00 11.44
N ALA A 62 4.97 13.97 11.84
CA ALA A 62 4.50 14.07 13.21
C ALA A 62 3.65 12.85 13.62
N ILE A 63 2.73 12.40 12.76
CA ILE A 63 1.95 11.18 12.99
C ILE A 63 2.85 9.95 13.12
N GLU A 64 3.85 9.81 12.25
CA GLU A 64 4.81 8.70 12.33
C GLU A 64 5.57 8.67 13.67
N ILE A 65 6.03 9.84 14.14
CA ILE A 65 6.69 9.97 15.44
C ILE A 65 5.74 9.61 16.58
N LEU A 66 4.50 10.10 16.55
CA LEU A 66 3.50 9.84 17.59
C LEU A 66 3.12 8.37 17.65
N HIS A 67 2.88 7.74 16.51
CA HIS A 67 2.57 6.31 16.41
C HIS A 67 3.70 5.42 16.94
N ARG A 68 4.97 5.83 16.80
CA ARG A 68 6.10 5.08 17.38
C ARG A 68 6.28 5.27 18.88
N ARG A 69 5.83 6.41 19.43
CA ARG A 69 6.11 6.78 20.82
C ARG A 69 4.95 6.51 21.78
N LEU A 70 3.73 6.40 21.26
CA LEU A 70 2.54 6.31 22.08
C LEU A 70 1.79 4.99 21.81
N PRO A 71 1.18 4.37 22.84
CA PRO A 71 0.25 3.27 22.64
C PRO A 71 -0.93 3.70 21.74
N GLU A 72 -1.34 2.82 20.82
CA GLU A 72 -2.39 3.12 19.83
C GLU A 72 -3.70 3.57 20.48
N GLY A 73 -4.12 2.95 21.58
CA GLY A 73 -5.34 3.33 22.30
C GLY A 73 -5.30 4.75 22.89
N LEU A 74 -4.12 5.21 23.35
CA LEU A 74 -3.95 6.59 23.82
C LEU A 74 -3.98 7.55 22.63
N LEU A 75 -3.30 7.21 21.54
CA LEU A 75 -3.27 8.00 20.31
C LEU A 75 -4.69 8.20 19.75
N LYS A 76 -5.51 7.14 19.69
CA LYS A 76 -6.93 7.19 19.29
C LYS A 76 -7.72 8.16 20.17
N ARG A 77 -7.67 7.99 21.50
CA ARG A 77 -8.39 8.86 22.44
C ARG A 77 -7.98 10.33 22.31
N SER A 78 -6.68 10.61 22.25
CA SER A 78 -6.17 11.97 22.12
C SER A 78 -6.61 12.61 20.81
N LEU A 79 -6.52 11.91 19.67
CA LEU A 79 -6.93 12.44 18.37
C LEU A 79 -8.44 12.64 18.27
N SER A 80 -9.24 11.74 18.85
CA SER A 80 -10.71 11.87 18.90
C SER A 80 -11.19 13.03 19.77
N ALA A 81 -10.43 13.39 20.81
CA ALA A 81 -10.79 14.50 21.70
C ALA A 81 -10.51 15.90 21.12
N LEU A 82 -9.74 16.01 20.03
CA LEU A 82 -9.42 17.29 19.41
C LEU A 82 -10.66 17.93 18.78
N LYS A 83 -10.85 19.24 18.94
CA LYS A 83 -11.79 20.00 18.09
C LYS A 83 -11.18 20.15 16.69
N PRO A 84 -11.68 19.50 15.63
CA PRO A 84 -10.99 19.46 14.35
C PRO A 84 -11.00 20.82 13.65
N ARG A 85 -9.81 21.34 13.32
CA ARG A 85 -9.58 22.60 12.59
C ARG A 85 -9.01 22.39 11.19
N THR A 86 -8.58 21.17 10.87
CA THR A 86 -8.02 20.80 9.56
C THR A 86 -8.71 19.55 9.03
N ASP A 87 -8.76 19.39 7.71
CA ASP A 87 -9.31 18.19 7.09
C ASP A 87 -8.51 16.92 7.43
N ALA A 88 -7.21 17.06 7.72
CA ALA A 88 -6.40 15.95 8.21
C ALA A 88 -6.92 15.39 9.52
N VAL A 89 -7.20 16.25 10.51
CA VAL A 89 -7.75 15.81 11.80
C VAL A 89 -9.17 15.28 11.64
N ARG A 90 -10.02 15.91 10.82
CA ARG A 90 -11.37 15.38 10.50
C ARG A 90 -11.32 13.99 9.88
N ALA A 91 -10.42 13.79 8.92
CA ALA A 91 -10.22 12.50 8.26
C ALA A 91 -9.76 11.45 9.27
N ILE A 92 -8.76 11.74 10.10
CA ILE A 92 -8.29 10.84 11.16
C ILE A 92 -9.45 10.46 12.08
N GLN A 93 -10.19 11.44 12.61
CA GLN A 93 -11.29 11.20 13.54
C GLN A 93 -12.38 10.32 12.94
N LEU A 94 -12.71 10.57 11.67
CA LEU A 94 -13.67 9.75 10.95
C LEU A 94 -13.21 8.30 10.80
N PHE A 95 -11.93 8.06 10.49
CA PHE A 95 -11.38 6.72 10.36
C PHE A 95 -11.19 6.01 11.71
N ILE A 96 -10.93 6.75 12.79
CA ILE A 96 -10.98 6.19 14.15
C ILE A 96 -12.41 5.72 14.46
N HIS A 97 -13.41 6.55 14.19
CA HIS A 97 -14.80 6.23 14.47
C HIS A 97 -15.32 5.06 13.61
N ASP A 98 -15.21 5.16 12.28
CA ASP A 98 -15.84 4.22 11.36
C ASP A 98 -15.03 2.92 11.19
N PHE A 99 -13.70 2.98 11.36
CA PHE A 99 -12.79 1.86 11.08
C PHE A 99 -11.87 1.49 12.25
N ASP A 100 -11.96 2.12 13.41
CA ASP A 100 -11.02 1.94 14.53
C ASP A 100 -9.54 2.02 14.06
N TYR A 101 -9.26 3.00 13.19
CA TYR A 101 -7.99 3.09 12.48
C TYR A 101 -7.31 4.44 12.68
N VAL A 102 -6.01 4.40 12.99
CA VAL A 102 -5.13 5.58 12.99
C VAL A 102 -4.02 5.38 11.97
N PRO A 103 -3.76 6.34 11.07
CA PRO A 103 -2.63 6.26 10.15
C PRO A 103 -1.29 6.13 10.88
N ALA A 104 -0.44 5.21 10.45
CA ALA A 104 0.86 4.99 11.10
C ALA A 104 2.01 5.85 10.54
N ASN A 105 1.81 6.45 9.36
CA ASN A 105 2.82 7.23 8.66
C ASN A 105 2.17 8.27 7.73
N GLY A 106 2.98 9.15 7.14
CA GLY A 106 2.49 10.21 6.25
C GLY A 106 1.78 9.69 5.00
N ARG A 107 2.13 8.50 4.50
CA ARG A 107 1.49 7.91 3.32
C ARG A 107 0.09 7.42 3.64
N GLU A 108 -0.08 6.78 4.79
CA GLU A 108 -1.39 6.37 5.28
C GLU A 108 -2.28 7.58 5.58
N LEU A 109 -1.71 8.63 6.20
CA LEU A 109 -2.44 9.87 6.47
C LEU A 109 -2.94 10.51 5.17
N LEU A 110 -2.08 10.56 4.14
CA LEU A 110 -2.46 11.08 2.84
C LEU A 110 -3.59 10.26 2.21
N GLY A 111 -3.55 8.93 2.31
CA GLY A 111 -4.63 8.04 1.86
C GLY A 111 -5.95 8.32 2.58
N THR A 112 -5.91 8.50 3.91
CA THR A 112 -7.07 8.87 4.72
C THR A 112 -7.66 10.22 4.30
N VAL A 113 -6.83 11.24 4.09
CA VAL A 113 -7.29 12.57 3.63
C VAL A 113 -7.89 12.52 2.23
N VAL A 114 -7.26 11.81 1.29
CA VAL A 114 -7.77 11.66 -0.08
C VAL A 114 -9.10 10.89 -0.08
N ALA A 115 -9.25 9.88 0.76
CA ALA A 115 -10.50 9.15 0.93
C ALA A 115 -11.60 10.05 1.54
N PHE A 116 -11.26 10.82 2.58
CA PHE A 116 -12.17 11.77 3.23
C PHE A 116 -12.68 12.84 2.26
N ALA A 117 -11.80 13.43 1.45
CA ALA A 117 -12.18 14.38 0.40
C ALA A 117 -13.14 13.77 -0.64
N GLY A 118 -13.19 12.44 -0.75
CA GLY A 118 -14.18 11.73 -1.55
C GLY A 118 -15.59 11.71 -0.97
N GLY A 119 -15.78 12.08 0.31
CA GLY A 119 -17.07 12.15 1.00
C GLY A 119 -17.42 10.87 1.78
N LYS A 120 -17.92 11.05 3.02
CA LYS A 120 -18.23 9.96 3.98
C LYS A 120 -19.18 8.89 3.42
N ALA A 121 -20.25 9.32 2.75
CA ALA A 121 -21.26 8.41 2.18
C ALA A 121 -20.66 7.36 1.23
N ARG A 122 -19.47 7.62 0.65
CA ARG A 122 -18.82 6.71 -0.28
C ARG A 122 -18.16 5.49 0.37
N PHE A 123 -18.05 5.43 1.70
CA PHE A 123 -17.41 4.32 2.40
C PHE A 123 -18.14 3.78 3.64
N THR A 124 -19.35 4.25 3.96
CA THR A 124 -20.16 3.69 5.07
C THR A 124 -20.35 2.17 4.95
N GLN A 125 -20.66 1.67 3.74
CA GLN A 125 -20.80 0.22 3.51
C GLN A 125 -19.47 -0.52 3.68
N ALA A 126 -18.36 0.08 3.26
CA ALA A 126 -17.03 -0.50 3.44
C ALA A 126 -16.64 -0.58 4.93
N ALA A 127 -17.03 0.41 5.74
CA ALA A 127 -16.88 0.39 7.19
C ALA A 127 -17.69 -0.75 7.83
N ALA A 128 -18.94 -0.94 7.40
CA ALA A 128 -19.76 -2.06 7.86
C ALA A 128 -19.14 -3.42 7.51
N LEU A 129 -18.60 -3.59 6.30
CA LEU A 129 -17.90 -4.81 5.90
C LEU A 129 -16.63 -5.05 6.72
N ALA A 130 -15.81 -4.01 6.91
CA ALA A 130 -14.60 -4.08 7.73
C ALA A 130 -14.92 -4.47 9.19
N SER A 131 -15.98 -3.89 9.77
CA SER A 131 -16.46 -4.24 11.10
C SER A 131 -16.94 -5.69 11.18
N ALA A 132 -17.72 -6.14 10.20
CA ALA A 132 -18.17 -7.54 10.12
C ALA A 132 -16.98 -8.52 10.03
N TRP A 133 -15.96 -8.20 9.21
CA TRP A 133 -14.74 -9.00 9.13
C TRP A 133 -13.91 -8.95 10.41
N ARG A 134 -13.89 -7.82 11.12
CA ARG A 134 -13.22 -7.71 12.42
C ARG A 134 -13.84 -8.65 13.42
N SER A 135 -15.16 -8.59 13.59
CA SER A 135 -15.89 -9.39 14.58
C SER A 135 -15.82 -10.88 14.28
N ARG A 136 -15.81 -11.28 13.00
CA ARG A 136 -15.80 -12.70 12.60
C ARG A 136 -14.40 -13.31 12.49
N TYR A 137 -13.44 -12.55 11.98
CA TYR A 137 -12.15 -13.08 11.54
C TYR A 137 -10.94 -12.35 12.15
N GLY A 138 -11.15 -11.43 13.11
CA GLY A 138 -10.08 -10.63 13.70
C GLY A 138 -9.41 -9.66 12.71
N TYR A 139 -10.09 -9.31 11.61
CA TYR A 139 -9.56 -8.39 10.61
C TYR A 139 -9.23 -7.02 11.20
N ARG A 140 -8.00 -6.57 10.94
CA ARG A 140 -7.54 -5.20 11.25
C ARG A 140 -7.55 -4.37 9.97
N PHE A 141 -8.35 -3.32 9.98
CA PHE A 141 -8.48 -2.43 8.83
C PHE A 141 -7.15 -1.74 8.53
N ASN A 142 -6.84 -1.60 7.23
CA ASN A 142 -5.77 -0.76 6.75
C ASN A 142 -6.30 0.12 5.61
N ILE A 143 -5.87 1.38 5.54
CA ILE A 143 -6.33 2.33 4.52
C ILE A 143 -6.12 1.83 3.08
N ARG A 144 -5.10 1.00 2.84
CA ARG A 144 -4.84 0.39 1.52
C ARG A 144 -5.96 -0.55 1.05
N ASP A 145 -6.70 -1.13 1.99
CA ASP A 145 -7.77 -2.09 1.71
C ASP A 145 -9.09 -1.37 1.37
N LEU A 146 -9.18 -0.06 1.62
CA LEU A 146 -10.40 0.71 1.42
C LEU A 146 -10.90 0.64 -0.02
N HIS A 147 -10.00 0.65 -1.01
CA HIS A 147 -10.38 0.53 -2.42
C HIS A 147 -11.10 -0.79 -2.68
N LEU A 148 -10.51 -1.90 -2.23
CA LEU A 148 -11.09 -3.24 -2.34
C LEU A 148 -12.46 -3.30 -1.65
N LEU A 149 -12.53 -2.89 -0.38
CA LEU A 149 -13.76 -2.97 0.42
C LEU A 149 -14.92 -2.19 -0.20
N ARG A 150 -14.66 -0.99 -0.72
CA ARG A 150 -15.67 -0.14 -1.37
C ARG A 150 -16.26 -0.78 -2.62
N HIS A 151 -15.50 -1.61 -3.31
CA HIS A 151 -15.96 -2.29 -4.51
C HIS A 151 -16.63 -3.64 -4.20
N LEU A 152 -16.09 -4.41 -3.25
CA LEU A 152 -16.69 -5.67 -2.83
C LEU A 152 -18.13 -5.50 -2.31
N VAL A 153 -18.41 -4.45 -1.53
CA VAL A 153 -19.77 -4.20 -1.00
C VAL A 153 -20.79 -3.83 -2.08
N ARG A 154 -20.33 -3.47 -3.28
CA ARG A 154 -21.18 -3.07 -4.41
C ARG A 154 -21.25 -4.12 -5.51
N ASP A 155 -20.50 -5.20 -5.39
CA ASP A 155 -20.48 -6.27 -6.38
C ASP A 155 -21.52 -7.34 -6.00
N PRO A 156 -22.67 -7.42 -6.70
CA PRO A 156 -23.74 -8.36 -6.35
C PRO A 156 -23.35 -9.81 -6.63
N VAL A 157 -22.32 -10.05 -7.46
CA VAL A 157 -21.88 -11.40 -7.83
C VAL A 157 -20.98 -12.00 -6.73
N ARG A 158 -20.34 -11.15 -5.92
CA ARG A 158 -19.37 -11.61 -4.92
C ARG A 158 -20.05 -11.97 -3.62
N ASN A 159 -19.87 -13.23 -3.22
CA ASN A 159 -20.27 -13.66 -1.89
C ASN A 159 -19.26 -13.15 -0.84
N THR A 160 -19.46 -11.92 -0.38
CA THR A 160 -18.68 -11.32 0.72
C THR A 160 -18.87 -12.01 2.07
N ARG A 161 -19.77 -13.00 2.17
CA ARG A 161 -20.03 -13.80 3.36
C ARG A 161 -19.15 -15.05 3.44
N MET A 162 -18.30 -15.33 2.45
CA MET A 162 -17.33 -16.43 2.51
C MET A 162 -16.51 -16.36 3.80
N SER A 163 -16.33 -17.51 4.45
CA SER A 163 -15.45 -17.62 5.61
C SER A 163 -14.00 -17.44 5.20
N ARG A 164 -13.13 -17.11 6.16
CA ARG A 164 -11.69 -17.03 5.90
C ARG A 164 -11.14 -18.38 5.43
N GLU A 165 -11.60 -19.48 6.01
CA GLU A 165 -11.20 -20.85 5.67
C GLU A 165 -11.62 -21.20 4.24
N GLN A 166 -12.84 -20.83 3.84
CA GLN A 166 -13.31 -20.99 2.47
C GLN A 166 -12.45 -20.19 1.48
N MET A 167 -12.12 -18.95 1.81
CA MET A 167 -11.23 -18.12 0.97
C MET A 167 -9.84 -18.73 0.84
N VAL A 168 -9.25 -19.23 1.94
CA VAL A 168 -7.97 -19.94 1.92
C VAL A 168 -8.05 -21.17 1.02
N LEU A 169 -9.12 -21.96 1.12
CA LEU A 169 -9.32 -23.16 0.32
C LEU A 169 -9.43 -22.82 -1.17
N GLU A 170 -10.21 -21.79 -1.53
CA GLU A 170 -10.36 -21.35 -2.93
C GLU A 170 -9.04 -20.85 -3.52
N VAL A 171 -8.28 -20.03 -2.77
CA VAL A 171 -6.96 -19.57 -3.22
C VAL A 171 -5.98 -20.75 -3.36
N ALA A 172 -5.96 -21.68 -2.39
CA ALA A 172 -5.12 -22.87 -2.46
C ALA A 172 -5.44 -23.74 -3.68
N ARG A 173 -6.72 -24.01 -3.94
CA ARG A 173 -7.19 -24.77 -5.11
C ARG A 173 -6.80 -24.08 -6.41
N ALA A 174 -6.97 -22.76 -6.48
CA ALA A 174 -6.58 -21.97 -7.64
C ALA A 174 -5.06 -22.13 -7.94
N ILE A 175 -4.21 -21.99 -6.92
CA ILE A 175 -2.76 -22.17 -7.04
C ILE A 175 -2.42 -23.62 -7.45
N ALA A 176 -3.03 -24.61 -6.81
CA ALA A 176 -2.77 -26.02 -7.08
C ALA A 176 -3.11 -26.41 -8.54
N ARG A 177 -4.26 -25.96 -9.06
CA ARG A 177 -4.66 -26.19 -10.47
C ARG A 177 -3.59 -25.69 -11.46
N ARG A 178 -2.99 -24.54 -11.20
CA ARG A 178 -1.93 -23.97 -12.05
C ARG A 178 -0.59 -24.68 -11.92
N ARG A 179 -0.30 -25.28 -10.76
CA ARG A 179 0.89 -26.11 -10.55
C ARG A 179 0.77 -27.48 -11.22
N ALA A 180 -0.42 -28.10 -11.18
CA ALA A 180 -0.66 -29.42 -11.73
C ALA A 180 -0.50 -29.48 -13.27
N GLY A 181 -0.92 -28.42 -13.98
CA GLY A 181 -0.80 -28.33 -15.45
C GLY A 181 0.62 -28.21 -15.99
N LEU A 182 1.65 -28.22 -15.15
CA LEU A 182 3.04 -28.02 -15.56
C LEU A 182 3.84 -29.31 -15.75
N GLY A 183 3.27 -30.46 -15.38
CA GLY A 183 4.00 -31.74 -15.35
C GLY A 183 5.17 -31.71 -14.37
N SER A 184 5.64 -32.87 -13.93
CA SER A 184 6.71 -33.03 -12.93
C SER A 184 8.10 -32.48 -13.34
N ALA A 185 8.21 -31.75 -14.45
CA ALA A 185 9.46 -31.22 -15.00
C ALA A 185 10.05 -30.00 -14.26
N GLY A 186 9.31 -29.45 -13.28
CA GLY A 186 9.76 -28.33 -12.46
C GLY A 186 10.05 -28.74 -11.02
N ARG A 187 10.93 -29.71 -10.78
CA ARG A 187 11.43 -29.98 -9.41
C ARG A 187 11.94 -28.66 -8.82
N PRO A 188 11.60 -28.32 -7.55
CA PRO A 188 12.04 -27.10 -6.91
C PRO A 188 13.55 -27.16 -6.69
N GLY A 189 14.31 -26.68 -7.68
CA GLY A 189 15.74 -26.43 -7.56
C GLY A 189 15.99 -25.52 -6.37
N THR A 190 16.79 -26.05 -5.46
CA THR A 190 17.29 -25.46 -4.21
C THR A 190 17.75 -24.01 -4.37
N ARG A 191 17.41 -23.17 -3.38
CA ARG A 191 17.77 -21.74 -3.21
C ARG A 191 16.96 -20.75 -4.05
N ARG A 192 15.64 -20.75 -3.90
CA ARG A 192 14.81 -19.57 -4.20
C ARG A 192 14.69 -18.71 -2.94
N ALA A 193 14.92 -17.41 -3.05
CA ALA A 193 14.69 -16.46 -1.97
C ALA A 193 13.23 -16.59 -1.47
N ARG A 194 13.02 -17.26 -0.33
CA ARG A 194 11.80 -17.40 0.49
C ARG A 194 10.46 -17.10 -0.21
N VAL A 195 10.19 -17.70 -1.36
CA VAL A 195 8.83 -17.74 -1.89
C VAL A 195 8.13 -18.81 -1.07
N GLY A 196 7.40 -18.37 -0.05
CA GLY A 196 6.72 -19.28 0.87
C GLY A 196 5.71 -20.13 0.11
N ASP A 197 5.65 -21.42 0.45
CA ASP A 197 4.47 -22.19 0.06
C ASP A 197 3.23 -21.51 0.65
N PHE A 198 2.14 -21.44 -0.12
CA PHE A 198 0.93 -20.72 0.31
C PHE A 198 0.43 -21.24 1.67
N GLN A 199 0.55 -22.56 1.91
CA GLN A 199 0.16 -23.17 3.18
C GLN A 199 0.97 -22.67 4.37
N ALA A 200 2.25 -22.33 4.18
CA ALA A 200 3.12 -21.84 5.24
C ALA A 200 2.87 -20.37 5.58
N VAL A 201 2.28 -19.59 4.68
CA VAL A 201 2.10 -18.13 4.84
C VAL A 201 0.64 -17.69 4.96
N LYS A 202 -0.32 -18.60 4.75
CA LYS A 202 -1.76 -18.28 4.75
C LYS A 202 -2.24 -17.57 6.02
N ASP A 203 -1.65 -17.87 7.17
CA ASP A 203 -2.09 -17.29 8.45
C ASP A 203 -1.60 -15.85 8.65
N ALA A 204 -0.56 -15.45 7.92
CA ALA A 204 -0.09 -14.07 7.88
C ALA A 204 -0.90 -13.18 6.90
N LEU A 205 -1.78 -13.76 6.09
CA LEU A 205 -2.63 -13.03 5.14
C LEU A 205 -3.92 -12.57 5.81
N SER A 206 -4.23 -11.29 5.66
CA SER A 206 -5.52 -10.74 6.08
C SER A 206 -6.65 -11.22 5.14
N MET A 207 -7.90 -11.04 5.57
CA MET A 207 -9.06 -11.29 4.70
C MET A 207 -9.00 -10.47 3.41
N ALA A 208 -8.53 -9.22 3.48
CA ALA A 208 -8.34 -8.37 2.31
C ALA A 208 -7.25 -8.92 1.37
N ASP A 209 -6.16 -9.46 1.90
CA ASP A 209 -5.11 -10.10 1.09
C ASP A 209 -5.65 -11.34 0.35
N LEU A 210 -6.46 -12.18 1.00
CA LEU A 210 -7.07 -13.35 0.37
C LEU A 210 -8.01 -12.95 -0.78
N TRP A 211 -8.81 -11.90 -0.60
CA TRP A 211 -9.63 -11.34 -1.68
C TRP A 211 -8.79 -10.78 -2.83
N ASN A 212 -7.72 -10.04 -2.54
CA ASN A 212 -6.80 -9.57 -3.56
C ASN A 212 -6.21 -10.76 -4.36
N LEU A 213 -5.79 -11.83 -3.69
CA LEU A 213 -5.25 -13.03 -4.35
C LEU A 213 -6.26 -13.68 -5.30
N LEU A 214 -7.51 -13.83 -4.88
CA LEU A 214 -8.58 -14.40 -5.70
C LEU A 214 -8.86 -13.52 -6.94
N LEU A 215 -9.00 -12.22 -6.75
CA LEU A 215 -9.29 -11.27 -7.83
C LEU A 215 -8.12 -11.11 -8.80
N LEU A 216 -6.88 -11.23 -8.31
CA LEU A 216 -5.69 -11.28 -9.15
C LEU A 216 -5.67 -12.54 -10.01
N ASP A 217 -5.99 -13.72 -9.45
CA ASP A 217 -6.10 -14.95 -10.23
C ASP A 217 -7.09 -14.79 -11.39
N GLU A 218 -8.28 -14.28 -11.12
CA GLU A 218 -9.29 -14.01 -12.16
C GLU A 218 -8.79 -13.01 -13.20
N MET A 219 -8.14 -11.92 -12.75
CA MET A 219 -7.56 -10.93 -13.65
C MET A 219 -6.57 -11.57 -14.63
N PHE A 220 -5.63 -12.38 -14.12
CA PHE A 220 -4.57 -12.99 -14.92
C PHE A 220 -5.02 -14.18 -15.77
N ARG A 221 -6.16 -14.82 -15.44
CA ARG A 221 -6.78 -15.85 -16.31
C ARG A 221 -7.37 -15.28 -17.59
N ARG A 222 -7.69 -13.99 -17.63
CA ARG A 222 -8.24 -13.37 -18.84
C ARG A 222 -7.15 -13.22 -19.88
N LEU A 223 -7.36 -13.85 -21.04
CA LEU A 223 -6.40 -13.85 -22.14
C LEU A 223 -5.99 -12.43 -22.57
N ARG A 224 -6.94 -11.48 -22.59
CA ARG A 224 -6.65 -10.07 -22.91
C ARG A 224 -5.59 -9.44 -22.02
N VAL A 225 -5.63 -9.75 -20.72
CA VAL A 225 -4.67 -9.19 -19.73
C VAL A 225 -3.31 -9.82 -19.94
N ALA A 226 -3.28 -11.15 -20.14
CA ALA A 226 -2.05 -11.86 -20.36
C ALA A 226 -1.33 -11.40 -21.65
N GLN A 227 -2.11 -11.20 -22.73
CA GLN A 227 -1.62 -10.64 -23.98
C GLN A 227 -1.13 -9.19 -23.82
N ALA A 228 -1.84 -8.34 -23.07
CA ALA A 228 -1.41 -6.97 -22.81
C ALA A 228 -0.06 -6.89 -22.08
N PHE A 229 0.13 -7.72 -21.05
CA PHE A 229 1.42 -7.82 -20.35
C PHE A 229 2.53 -8.35 -21.28
N ARG A 230 2.23 -9.34 -22.11
CA ARG A 230 3.17 -9.85 -23.11
C ARG A 230 3.56 -8.78 -24.12
N ASN A 231 2.61 -8.02 -24.65
CA ASN A 231 2.85 -6.97 -25.64
C ASN A 231 3.71 -5.85 -25.03
N THR A 232 3.42 -5.47 -23.78
CA THR A 232 4.22 -4.48 -23.03
C THR A 232 5.65 -4.98 -22.80
N ALA A 233 5.83 -6.27 -22.46
CA ALA A 233 7.14 -6.88 -22.32
C ALA A 233 7.87 -7.03 -23.68
N GLY A 234 7.14 -7.28 -24.76
CA GLY A 234 7.64 -7.44 -26.12
C GLY A 234 8.30 -6.18 -26.70
N GLN A 235 7.78 -5.00 -26.34
CA GLN A 235 8.39 -3.71 -26.70
C GLN A 235 9.83 -3.55 -26.16
N GLY A 236 10.23 -4.34 -25.17
CA GLY A 236 11.58 -4.35 -24.59
C GLY A 236 12.54 -5.39 -25.18
N ARG A 237 12.14 -6.18 -26.19
CA ARG A 237 12.96 -7.32 -26.69
C ARG A 237 14.25 -6.94 -27.40
N ALA A 238 14.31 -5.75 -28.02
CA ALA A 238 15.47 -5.30 -28.78
C ALA A 238 16.61 -4.72 -27.92
N GLY A 239 16.54 -4.83 -26.59
CA GLY A 239 17.53 -4.27 -25.68
C GLY A 239 17.58 -4.98 -24.32
N PRO A 240 18.40 -4.47 -23.39
CA PRO A 240 18.47 -5.05 -22.05
C PRO A 240 17.09 -5.00 -21.37
N PRO A 241 16.71 -6.03 -20.58
CA PRO A 241 15.42 -6.09 -19.92
C PRO A 241 15.12 -4.82 -19.13
N ARG A 242 14.11 -4.06 -19.57
CA ARG A 242 13.66 -2.86 -18.85
C ARG A 242 12.43 -3.21 -18.02
N PRO A 243 12.47 -3.00 -16.69
CA PRO A 243 11.30 -3.21 -15.88
C PRO A 243 10.25 -2.17 -16.24
N TRP A 244 9.01 -2.61 -16.34
CA TRP A 244 7.83 -1.77 -16.49
C TRP A 244 6.94 -1.97 -15.25
N GLY A 245 5.94 -1.13 -15.08
CA GLY A 245 5.14 -1.20 -13.86
C GLY A 245 3.89 -0.35 -13.96
N GLY A 246 3.05 -0.49 -12.96
CA GLY A 246 1.79 0.21 -12.93
C GLY A 246 0.92 -0.20 -11.74
N LEU A 247 -0.37 0.05 -11.88
CA LEU A 247 -1.35 -0.16 -10.81
C LEU A 247 -2.42 -1.14 -11.26
N ILE A 248 -2.88 -1.96 -10.32
CA ILE A 248 -4.08 -2.77 -10.47
C ILE A 248 -5.17 -2.12 -9.61
N ALA A 249 -6.27 -1.78 -10.24
CA ALA A 249 -7.41 -1.18 -9.59
C ALA A 249 -8.70 -1.86 -10.04
N TRP A 250 -9.68 -1.90 -9.14
CA TRP A 250 -11.03 -2.30 -9.50
C TRP A 250 -11.69 -1.28 -10.44
N GLN A 251 -12.08 -1.71 -11.65
CA GLN A 251 -12.77 -0.91 -12.66
C GLN A 251 -13.81 -1.78 -13.37
N GLY A 252 -15.06 -1.30 -13.48
CA GLY A 252 -16.11 -2.03 -14.20
C GLY A 252 -16.37 -3.44 -13.67
N GLY A 253 -16.38 -3.64 -12.35
CA GLY A 253 -16.70 -4.94 -11.73
C GLY A 253 -15.52 -5.94 -11.66
N GLN A 254 -14.31 -5.53 -12.03
CA GLN A 254 -13.17 -6.44 -12.11
C GLN A 254 -11.85 -5.70 -11.86
N PHE A 255 -10.79 -6.45 -11.55
CA PHE A 255 -9.44 -5.88 -11.49
C PHE A 255 -8.91 -5.59 -12.88
N GLU A 256 -8.39 -4.38 -13.10
CA GLU A 256 -7.75 -3.97 -14.34
C GLU A 256 -6.35 -3.42 -14.07
N ALA A 257 -5.42 -3.72 -14.97
CA ALA A 257 -4.04 -3.27 -14.89
C ALA A 257 -3.84 -2.03 -15.78
N LYS A 258 -3.27 -0.97 -15.22
CA LYS A 258 -2.89 0.24 -15.93
C LYS A 258 -1.38 0.44 -15.83
N VAL A 259 -0.70 0.49 -16.98
CA VAL A 259 0.76 0.70 -17.08
C VAL A 259 1.08 2.19 -16.92
N TYR A 260 2.17 2.50 -16.22
CA TYR A 260 2.67 3.84 -16.02
C TYR A 260 4.11 3.98 -16.52
N ARG A 261 4.40 5.09 -17.21
CA ARG A 261 5.76 5.45 -17.59
C ARG A 261 6.62 5.63 -16.32
N PRO A 262 7.84 5.07 -16.27
CA PRO A 262 8.75 5.27 -15.14
C PRO A 262 9.19 6.73 -15.03
N ALA A 263 9.54 7.18 -13.83
CA ALA A 263 9.97 8.56 -13.56
C ALA A 263 11.33 8.95 -14.16
N GLY A 264 12.09 7.97 -14.69
CA GLY A 264 13.42 8.18 -15.22
C GLY A 264 13.94 6.94 -15.92
N LYS A 265 15.21 6.98 -16.37
CA LYS A 265 15.88 5.80 -16.90
C LYS A 265 15.99 4.75 -15.78
N PRO A 266 15.52 3.51 -15.98
CA PRO A 266 15.61 2.48 -14.96
C PRO A 266 17.09 2.18 -14.68
N ALA A 267 17.59 2.66 -13.54
CA ALA A 267 18.92 2.32 -13.07
C ALA A 267 18.89 0.88 -12.50
N GLN A 268 19.87 0.06 -12.90
CA GLN A 268 20.07 -1.29 -12.35
C GLN A 268 18.84 -2.22 -12.47
N GLY A 269 18.06 -2.10 -13.54
CA GLY A 269 16.90 -2.98 -13.76
C GLY A 269 15.79 -2.81 -12.73
N ARG A 270 15.70 -1.66 -12.05
CA ARG A 270 14.62 -1.34 -11.09
C ARG A 270 13.58 -0.42 -11.72
N TYR A 271 12.31 -0.71 -11.46
CA TYR A 271 11.22 0.18 -11.83
C TYR A 271 11.18 1.37 -10.86
N VAL A 272 11.14 2.59 -11.40
CA VAL A 272 11.01 3.82 -10.60
C VAL A 272 9.61 4.40 -10.86
N PRO A 273 8.70 4.37 -9.88
CA PRO A 273 7.32 4.83 -10.07
C PRO A 273 7.29 6.34 -10.34
N SER A 274 6.49 6.76 -11.31
CA SER A 274 6.22 8.18 -11.56
C SER A 274 5.37 8.78 -10.44
N GLU A 275 5.46 10.10 -10.27
CA GLU A 275 4.65 10.83 -9.29
C GLU A 275 3.15 10.57 -9.49
N ARG A 276 2.69 10.54 -10.76
CA ARG A 276 1.31 10.20 -11.10
C ARG A 276 0.91 8.80 -10.62
N MET A 277 1.77 7.80 -10.80
CA MET A 277 1.52 6.46 -10.27
C MET A 277 1.44 6.47 -8.74
N LEU A 278 2.30 7.24 -8.07
CA LEU A 278 2.26 7.36 -6.61
C LEU A 278 0.95 7.99 -6.13
N TRP A 279 0.41 8.98 -6.84
CA TRP A 279 -0.89 9.57 -6.50
C TRP A 279 -2.06 8.62 -6.77
N ASP A 280 -2.12 8.05 -7.97
CA ASP A 280 -3.17 7.10 -8.36
C ASP A 280 -3.14 5.83 -7.47
N GLY A 281 -1.98 5.46 -6.95
CA GLY A 281 -1.79 4.32 -6.05
C GLY A 281 -2.51 4.45 -4.70
N LEU A 282 -2.96 5.65 -4.31
CA LEU A 282 -3.82 5.83 -3.14
C LEU A 282 -5.24 5.27 -3.35
N ARG A 283 -5.60 4.94 -4.60
CA ARG A 283 -6.91 4.42 -5.01
C ARG A 283 -6.76 3.11 -5.81
N ALA A 284 -5.66 2.38 -5.59
CA ALA A 284 -5.37 1.11 -6.24
C ALA A 284 -5.45 -0.02 -5.22
N ALA A 285 -5.69 -1.24 -5.71
CA ALA A 285 -5.63 -2.45 -4.88
C ALA A 285 -4.18 -2.93 -4.73
N CYS A 286 -3.42 -2.91 -5.82
CA CYS A 286 -2.01 -3.32 -5.84
C CYS A 286 -1.22 -2.44 -6.83
N PHE A 287 0.10 -2.45 -6.71
CA PHE A 287 0.98 -2.12 -7.84
C PHE A 287 1.52 -3.40 -8.47
N PHE A 288 2.03 -3.29 -9.71
CA PHE A 288 2.79 -4.37 -10.30
C PHE A 288 4.12 -3.87 -10.87
N VAL A 289 5.09 -4.79 -10.89
CA VAL A 289 6.37 -4.64 -11.58
C VAL A 289 6.52 -5.81 -12.55
N GLY A 290 6.66 -5.48 -13.82
CA GLY A 290 6.83 -6.42 -14.89
C GLY A 290 8.28 -6.53 -15.36
N LEU A 291 8.71 -7.74 -15.69
CA LEU A 291 10.02 -8.03 -16.27
C LEU A 291 9.86 -9.02 -17.44
N TRP A 292 10.61 -8.81 -18.52
CA TRP A 292 10.80 -9.80 -19.57
C TRP A 292 12.07 -10.62 -19.28
N ARG A 293 12.04 -11.93 -19.53
CA ARG A 293 13.23 -12.78 -19.44
C ARG A 293 13.40 -13.66 -20.67
N GLN A 294 14.66 -13.87 -21.04
CA GLN A 294 15.01 -14.83 -22.09
C GLN A 294 14.86 -16.27 -21.58
N ALA A 295 14.71 -17.21 -22.51
CA ALA A 295 14.69 -18.63 -22.18
C ALA A 295 16.06 -19.06 -21.59
N GLY A 296 16.05 -19.95 -20.59
CA GLY A 296 17.28 -20.46 -19.94
C GLY A 296 17.79 -19.65 -18.75
N GLU A 297 17.30 -18.42 -18.56
CA GLU A 297 17.64 -17.59 -17.42
C GLU A 297 17.03 -18.14 -16.11
N PRO A 298 17.81 -18.32 -15.01
CA PRO A 298 17.35 -19.00 -13.80
C PRO A 298 16.21 -18.23 -13.14
N ASP A 299 15.09 -18.90 -12.87
CA ASP A 299 13.82 -18.33 -12.41
C ASP A 299 13.91 -17.55 -11.07
N SER A 300 14.36 -16.29 -11.11
CA SER A 300 14.25 -15.30 -10.05
C SER A 300 12.85 -14.71 -10.09
N ALA A 301 11.89 -15.52 -9.63
CA ALA A 301 10.47 -15.17 -9.69
C ALA A 301 10.00 -14.24 -8.58
N GLY A 302 10.81 -14.07 -7.53
CA GLY A 302 10.41 -13.34 -6.34
C GLY A 302 10.54 -11.82 -6.48
N PRO A 303 9.86 -11.04 -5.63
CA PRO A 303 10.11 -9.61 -5.51
C PRO A 303 11.58 -9.35 -5.18
N VAL A 304 12.18 -8.36 -5.83
CA VAL A 304 13.53 -7.89 -5.45
C VAL A 304 13.43 -7.00 -4.20
N PRO A 305 14.52 -6.77 -3.45
CA PRO A 305 14.47 -5.91 -2.26
C PRO A 305 13.88 -4.51 -2.51
N GLY A 306 14.07 -3.97 -3.72
CA GLY A 306 13.45 -2.70 -4.13
C GLY A 306 11.93 -2.75 -4.23
N ASP A 307 11.36 -3.89 -4.65
CA ASP A 307 9.90 -4.08 -4.74
C ASP A 307 9.27 -4.11 -3.34
N LEU A 308 9.89 -4.85 -2.41
CA LEU A 308 9.45 -4.94 -1.01
C LEU A 308 9.57 -3.59 -0.30
N ALA A 309 10.69 -2.88 -0.53
CA ALA A 309 10.86 -1.53 -0.01
C ALA A 309 9.80 -0.56 -0.55
N LEU A 310 9.45 -0.67 -1.84
CA LEU A 310 8.39 0.13 -2.44
C LEU A 310 7.02 -0.21 -1.85
N ALA A 311 6.68 -1.49 -1.70
CA ALA A 311 5.43 -1.92 -1.07
C ALA A 311 5.30 -1.38 0.35
N LYS A 312 6.36 -1.49 1.15
CA LYS A 312 6.42 -0.93 2.51
C LYS A 312 6.26 0.60 2.50
N LYS A 313 6.99 1.30 1.62
CA LYS A 313 6.92 2.78 1.50
C LYS A 313 5.54 3.27 1.07
N MET A 314 4.90 2.58 0.13
CA MET A 314 3.58 2.97 -0.37
C MET A 314 2.43 2.47 0.52
N ASN A 315 2.71 1.57 1.47
CA ASN A 315 1.73 0.73 2.15
C ASN A 315 0.72 0.12 1.17
N LEU A 316 1.23 -0.53 0.12
CA LEU A 316 0.41 -1.10 -0.95
C LEU A 316 0.94 -2.48 -1.30
N CYS A 317 0.05 -3.44 -1.55
CA CYS A 317 0.44 -4.77 -2.01
C CYS A 317 1.01 -4.71 -3.43
N GLY A 318 1.93 -5.62 -3.72
CA GLY A 318 2.66 -5.66 -4.97
C GLY A 318 2.50 -6.99 -5.68
N VAL A 319 2.62 -6.94 -7.01
CA VAL A 319 2.64 -8.12 -7.86
C VAL A 319 3.85 -8.04 -8.77
N ARG A 320 4.66 -9.10 -8.80
CA ARG A 320 5.73 -9.24 -9.78
C ARG A 320 5.25 -10.12 -10.90
N VAL A 321 5.33 -9.61 -12.13
CA VAL A 321 4.94 -10.33 -13.35
C VAL A 321 6.19 -10.59 -14.16
N THR A 322 6.56 -11.86 -14.31
CA THR A 322 7.68 -12.27 -15.15
C THR A 322 7.14 -12.92 -16.41
N VAL A 323 7.41 -12.32 -17.56
CA VAL A 323 7.02 -12.89 -18.85
C VAL A 323 8.12 -13.85 -19.29
N LEU A 324 7.75 -15.13 -19.43
CA LEU A 324 8.65 -16.21 -19.82
C LEU A 324 8.59 -16.43 -21.34
N GLY A 325 9.73 -16.84 -21.93
CA GLY A 325 9.92 -17.00 -23.38
C GLY A 325 8.89 -17.89 -24.12
N GLY A 326 8.10 -18.69 -23.42
CA GLY A 326 7.07 -19.60 -23.98
C GLY A 326 5.64 -19.23 -23.60
N GLU A 327 5.23 -17.98 -23.79
CA GLU A 327 3.82 -17.52 -23.65
C GLU A 327 3.21 -17.73 -22.26
N ARG A 328 4.04 -17.69 -21.22
CA ARG A 328 3.57 -17.84 -19.84
C ARG A 328 3.93 -16.62 -19.03
N LEU A 329 3.03 -16.25 -18.14
CA LEU A 329 3.27 -15.25 -17.12
C LEU A 329 3.47 -15.95 -15.79
N LYS A 330 4.62 -15.74 -15.16
CA LYS A 330 4.80 -16.07 -13.76
C LYS A 330 4.39 -14.89 -12.91
N VAL A 331 3.51 -15.12 -11.94
CA VAL A 331 2.96 -14.07 -11.10
C VAL A 331 3.25 -14.36 -9.63
N VAL A 332 3.86 -13.40 -8.94
CA VAL A 332 4.16 -13.51 -7.51
C VAL A 332 3.56 -12.30 -6.78
N TYR A 333 2.70 -12.57 -5.81
CA TYR A 333 2.11 -11.57 -4.94
C TYR A 333 3.00 -11.31 -3.72
N PHE A 334 3.03 -10.08 -3.23
CA PHE A 334 3.72 -9.75 -2.00
C PHE A 334 3.07 -8.58 -1.24
N THR A 335 3.17 -8.61 0.08
CA THR A 335 2.60 -7.57 0.96
C THR A 335 3.67 -6.61 1.49
N PRO A 336 3.27 -5.42 1.98
CA PRO A 336 4.14 -4.54 2.76
C PRO A 336 4.78 -5.19 4.00
N GLY A 337 4.15 -6.26 4.52
CA GLY A 337 4.66 -7.09 5.61
C GLY A 337 5.67 -8.15 5.18
N SER A 338 6.13 -8.14 3.92
CA SER A 338 7.07 -9.11 3.35
C SER A 338 6.55 -10.54 3.25
N VAL A 339 5.23 -10.74 3.28
CA VAL A 339 4.63 -12.03 2.90
C VAL A 339 4.71 -12.16 1.38
N VAL A 340 5.16 -13.30 0.87
CA VAL A 340 5.32 -13.56 -0.58
C VAL A 340 4.58 -14.84 -0.94
N VAL A 341 3.76 -14.80 -2.00
CA VAL A 341 2.94 -15.93 -2.47
C VAL A 341 3.18 -16.14 -3.97
N ASP A 342 3.64 -17.34 -4.35
CA ASP A 342 3.69 -17.75 -5.76
C ASP A 342 2.28 -18.06 -6.27
N LEU A 343 1.76 -17.25 -7.18
CA LEU A 343 0.47 -17.54 -7.82
C LEU A 343 0.63 -18.56 -8.94
N GLY A 344 1.86 -18.90 -9.36
CA GLY A 344 2.13 -19.88 -10.39
C GLY A 344 2.20 -19.28 -11.79
N LEU A 345 1.98 -20.13 -12.79
CA LEU A 345 2.05 -19.77 -14.20
C LEU A 345 0.64 -19.59 -14.79
N PHE A 346 0.50 -18.53 -15.58
CA PHE A 346 -0.72 -18.19 -16.31
C PHE A 346 -0.46 -18.28 -17.83
N PRO A 347 -1.41 -18.80 -18.62
CA PRO A 347 -1.29 -18.82 -20.07
C PRO A 347 -1.36 -17.39 -20.64
N ALA A 348 -0.62 -17.13 -21.72
CA ALA A 348 -0.69 -15.90 -22.49
C ALA A 348 -1.08 -16.12 -23.96
N ARG A 349 -1.57 -17.33 -24.30
CA ARG A 349 -2.23 -17.68 -25.56
C ARG A 349 -3.45 -18.54 -25.29
#